data_AF-A0A225UDV0-F1
#
_entry.id   AF-A0A225UDV0-F1
#
_cell.length_a   1.000
_cell.length_b   1.000
_cell.length_c   1.000
_cell.angle_alpha   90.00
_cell.angle_beta   90.00
_cell.angle_gamma   90.00
#
_symmetry.space_group_name_H-M   'P 1'
#
loop_
_entity.id
_entity.type
_entity.pdbx_description
1 polymer ?
#
loop_
_entity_poly.entity_id
_entity_poly.type
_entity_poly.pdbx_seq_one_letter_code
_entity_poly.pdbx_strand_id
1 'polypeptide(L)'
;MKRVRALLLDGKLPKRLWAECVCHVTTLINMTPSSKTDGRTPYELWYNRIPSMQYIKVFGCSGYVHITEQHRDKLDAGARLCMYLGVPDHKKSDGYQHTCHCV
;
A
#
# COMPACT_ATOMS: atom_id res chain seq x y z
N MET A 1 -12.52 11.37 5.55
CA MET A 1 -11.20 11.76 6.15
C MET A 1 -10.87 11.16 7.51
N LYS A 2 -11.83 10.71 8.36
CA LYS A 2 -11.50 10.17 9.71
C LYS A 2 -10.48 9.01 9.69
N ARG A 3 -10.62 8.04 8.78
CA ARG A 3 -9.71 6.89 8.61
C ARG A 3 -8.30 7.31 8.19
N VAL A 4 -8.21 8.23 7.22
CA VAL A 4 -6.93 8.79 6.73
C VAL A 4 -6.19 9.49 7.86
N ARG A 5 -6.89 10.33 8.63
CA ARG A 5 -6.30 11.02 9.78
C ARG A 5 -5.80 10.02 10.83
N ALA A 6 -6.58 8.98 11.12
CA ALA A 6 -6.18 7.95 12.08
C ALA A 6 -4.90 7.23 11.65
N LEU A 7 -4.82 6.77 10.39
CA LEU A 7 -3.64 6.08 9.87
C LEU A 7 -2.38 6.96 9.84
N LEU A 8 -2.52 8.25 9.48
CA LEU A 8 -1.39 9.17 9.49
C LEU A 8 -0.87 9.42 10.91
N LEU A 9 -1.77 9.53 11.90
CA LEU A 9 -1.38 9.71 13.30
C LEU A 9 -0.75 8.45 13.89
N ASP A 10 -1.32 7.28 13.59
CA ASP A 10 -0.82 5.98 14.04
C ASP A 10 0.59 5.70 13.51
N GLY A 11 0.81 5.91 12.21
CA GLY A 11 2.11 5.74 11.57
C GLY A 11 3.10 6.89 11.82
N LYS A 12 2.71 7.94 12.56
CA LYS A 12 3.50 9.18 12.75
C LYS A 12 4.00 9.77 11.42
N LEU A 13 3.16 9.70 10.38
CA LEU A 13 3.52 10.07 9.02
C LEU A 13 3.23 11.55 8.73
N PRO A 14 4.05 12.19 7.87
CA PRO A 14 3.81 13.57 7.49
C PRO A 14 2.52 13.72 6.71
N LYS A 15 1.82 14.84 6.92
CA LYS A 15 0.54 15.16 6.24
C LYS A 15 0.63 15.13 4.71
N ARG A 16 1.82 15.30 4.14
CA ARG A 16 2.04 15.24 2.68
C ARG A 16 1.64 13.88 2.07
N LEU A 17 1.68 12.80 2.85
CA LEU A 17 1.35 11.43 2.41
C LEU A 17 -0.16 11.11 2.44
N TRP A 18 -1.00 12.15 2.52
CA TRP A 18 -2.44 11.98 2.64
C TRP A 18 -3.06 11.34 1.39
N ALA A 19 -2.52 11.61 0.20
CA ALA A 19 -3.04 11.09 -1.06
C ALA A 19 -2.85 9.57 -1.15
N GLU A 20 -1.65 9.09 -0.80
CA GLU A 20 -1.31 7.67 -0.74
C GLU A 20 -2.13 6.96 0.34
N CYS A 21 -2.34 7.61 1.49
CA CYS A 21 -3.20 7.09 2.54
C CYS A 21 -4.67 6.98 2.08
N VAL A 22 -5.19 7.96 1.33
CA VAL A 22 -6.54 7.88 0.74
C VAL A 22 -6.66 6.70 -0.22
N CYS A 23 -5.67 6.49 -1.08
CA CYS A 23 -5.64 5.33 -1.98
C CYS A 23 -5.65 4.02 -1.19
N HIS A 24 -4.78 3.89 -0.17
CA HIS A 24 -4.73 2.70 0.67
C HIS A 24 -6.05 2.43 1.40
N VAL A 25 -6.67 3.46 2.01
CA VAL A 25 -7.98 3.34 2.66
C VAL A 25 -9.06 2.89 1.68
N THR A 26 -9.05 3.42 0.46
CA THR A 26 -10.02 3.07 -0.58
C THR A 26 -9.87 1.61 -1.00
N THR A 27 -8.62 1.17 -1.19
CA THR A 27 -8.27 -0.23 -1.46
C THR A 27 -8.77 -1.15 -0.34
N LEU A 28 -8.57 -0.80 0.93
CA LEU A 28 -9.12 -1.55 2.07
C LEU A 28 -10.65 -1.60 2.05
N ILE A 29 -11.33 -0.48 1.78
CA ILE A 29 -12.79 -0.42 1.70
C ILE A 29 -13.32 -1.36 0.61
N ASN A 30 -12.68 -1.37 -0.56
CA ASN A 30 -13.10 -2.20 -1.67
C ASN A 30 -12.93 -3.70 -1.40
N MET A 31 -12.05 -4.08 -0.47
CA MET A 31 -11.82 -5.46 -0.07
C MET A 31 -12.47 -5.85 1.26
N THR A 32 -13.14 -4.92 1.94
CA THR A 32 -13.83 -5.21 3.21
C THR A 32 -15.26 -5.65 2.92
N PRO A 33 -15.70 -6.83 3.38
CA PRO A 33 -17.07 -7.26 3.23
C PRO A 33 -18.00 -6.39 4.07
N SER A 34 -19.22 -6.15 3.58
CA SER A 34 -20.22 -5.36 4.30
C SER A 34 -21.52 -6.14 4.46
N SER A 35 -22.23 -5.91 5.57
CA SER A 35 -23.60 -6.41 5.73
C SER A 35 -24.54 -5.84 4.67
N LYS A 36 -24.24 -4.65 4.13
CA LYS A 36 -25.00 -4.03 3.04
C LYS A 36 -24.86 -4.76 1.71
N THR A 37 -23.88 -5.64 1.59
CA THR A 37 -23.54 -6.39 0.37
C THR A 37 -23.65 -7.90 0.60
N ASP A 38 -24.47 -8.32 1.56
CA ASP A 38 -24.64 -9.72 1.97
C ASP A 38 -23.31 -10.42 2.30
N GLY A 39 -22.38 -9.69 2.91
CA GLY A 39 -21.05 -10.22 3.26
C GLY A 39 -20.07 -10.30 2.09
N ARG A 40 -20.43 -9.83 0.89
CA ARG A 40 -19.52 -9.72 -0.26
C ARG A 40 -18.71 -8.43 -0.23
N THR A 41 -17.52 -8.42 -0.81
CA THR A 41 -16.72 -7.20 -0.95
C THR A 41 -17.17 -6.38 -2.17
N PRO A 42 -17.03 -5.04 -2.17
CA PRO A 42 -17.27 -4.24 -3.37
C PRO A 42 -16.44 -4.70 -4.59
N TYR A 43 -15.21 -5.16 -4.35
CA TYR A 43 -14.36 -5.74 -5.38
C TYR A 43 -14.96 -7.02 -5.99
N GLU A 44 -15.48 -7.93 -5.14
CA GLU A 44 -16.18 -9.13 -5.61
C GLU A 44 -17.40 -8.79 -6.44
N LEU A 45 -18.19 -7.81 -6.02
CA LEU A 45 -19.39 -7.39 -6.76
C LEU A 45 -19.05 -6.80 -8.14
N TRP A 46 -17.92 -6.11 -8.25
CA TRP A 46 -17.51 -5.47 -9.49
C TRP A 46 -16.80 -6.42 -10.46
N TYR A 47 -15.90 -7.27 -9.95
CA TYR A 47 -15.04 -8.13 -10.76
C TYR A 47 -15.46 -9.61 -10.75
N ASN A 48 -16.49 -9.99 -9.97
CA ASN A 48 -16.90 -11.38 -9.73
C ASN A 48 -15.73 -12.29 -9.30
N ARG A 49 -14.77 -11.72 -8.57
CA ARG A 49 -13.55 -12.41 -8.10
C ARG A 49 -13.26 -12.03 -6.67
N ILE A 50 -12.86 -13.02 -5.86
CA ILE A 50 -12.40 -12.80 -4.49
C ILE A 50 -11.05 -12.06 -4.54
N PRO A 51 -10.91 -10.90 -3.89
CA PRO A 51 -9.65 -10.17 -3.85
C PRO A 51 -8.59 -10.94 -3.06
N SER A 52 -7.35 -10.95 -3.53
CA SER A 52 -6.21 -11.49 -2.77
C SER A 52 -5.70 -10.44 -1.79
N MET A 53 -5.70 -10.75 -0.49
CA MET A 53 -5.18 -9.87 0.55
C MET A 53 -3.68 -10.07 0.84
N GLN A 54 -3.00 -10.98 0.13
CA GLN A 54 -1.60 -11.36 0.39
C GLN A 54 -0.62 -10.17 0.33
N TYR A 55 -0.92 -9.19 -0.53
CA TYR A 55 -0.08 -8.04 -0.82
C TYR A 55 -0.43 -6.78 -0.01
N ILE A 56 -1.42 -6.84 0.86
CA ILE A 56 -1.82 -5.72 1.70
C ILE A 56 -1.00 -5.78 2.99
N LYS A 57 -0.37 -4.66 3.33
CA LYS A 57 0.39 -4.49 4.58
C LYS A 57 -0.18 -3.32 5.37
N VAL A 58 0.24 -3.21 6.63
CA VAL A 58 -0.12 -2.07 7.49
C VAL A 58 0.50 -0.80 6.90
N PHE A 59 -0.32 0.22 6.67
CA PHE A 59 0.15 1.51 6.18
C PHE A 59 1.19 2.11 7.14
N GLY A 60 2.34 2.54 6.59
CA GLY A 60 3.45 3.08 7.37
C GLY A 60 4.37 2.03 7.99
N CYS A 61 4.17 0.73 7.76
CA CYS A 61 5.12 -0.27 8.26
C CYS A 61 6.49 -0.12 7.58
N SER A 62 7.56 -0.35 8.34
CA SER A 62 8.91 -0.41 7.81
C SER A 62 9.11 -1.67 6.96
N GLY A 63 9.88 -1.53 5.89
CA GLY A 63 10.26 -2.63 5.02
C GLY A 63 11.54 -2.30 4.26
N TYR A 64 12.20 -3.32 3.74
CA TYR A 64 13.38 -3.13 2.90
C TYR A 64 13.00 -3.32 1.43
N VAL A 65 13.35 -2.34 0.60
CA VAL A 65 13.22 -2.43 -0.85
C VAL A 65 14.58 -2.82 -1.41
N HIS A 66 14.61 -3.89 -2.19
CA HIS A 66 15.82 -4.35 -2.87
C HIS A 66 16.30 -3.31 -3.88
N ILE A 67 17.58 -2.95 -3.83
CA ILE A 67 18.24 -2.09 -4.82
C ILE A 67 18.85 -3.02 -5.87
N THR A 68 18.44 -2.86 -7.12
CA THR A 68 18.97 -3.69 -8.22
C THR A 68 20.45 -3.42 -8.46
N GLU A 69 21.16 -4.41 -8.98
CA GLU A 69 22.62 -4.34 -9.21
C GLU A 69 23.03 -3.19 -10.15
N GLN A 70 22.11 -2.75 -11.01
CA GLN A 70 22.32 -1.59 -11.89
C GLN A 70 22.41 -0.25 -11.14
N HIS A 71 21.94 -0.20 -9.89
CA HIS A 71 21.85 1.00 -9.07
C HIS A 71 22.71 0.90 -7.78
N ARG A 72 23.63 -0.06 -7.71
CA ARG A 72 24.52 -0.25 -6.55
C ARG A 72 25.92 -0.71 -7.00
N ASP A 73 26.95 -0.21 -6.34
CA ASP A 73 28.30 -0.76 -6.48
C ASP A 73 28.48 -2.04 -5.64
N LYS A 74 29.59 -2.76 -5.86
CA LYS A 74 29.87 -4.07 -5.24
C LYS A 74 29.83 -4.06 -3.70
N LEU A 75 30.07 -2.89 -3.08
CA LEU A 75 30.09 -2.70 -1.63
C LEU A 75 28.89 -1.89 -1.10
N ASP A 76 28.00 -1.44 -1.99
CA ASP A 76 26.81 -0.70 -1.59
C ASP A 76 25.75 -1.61 -0.98
N ALA A 77 24.91 -1.01 -0.12
CA ALA A 77 23.79 -1.71 0.49
C ALA A 77 22.84 -2.28 -0.58
N GLY A 78 22.56 -3.59 -0.49
CA GLY A 78 21.65 -4.29 -1.42
C GLY A 78 20.16 -3.99 -1.19
N ALA A 79 19.82 -3.23 -0.15
CA ALA A 79 18.45 -2.85 0.15
C ALA A 79 18.40 -1.51 0.90
N ARG A 80 17.30 -0.79 0.72
CA ARG A 80 17.01 0.48 1.40
C ARG A 80 15.82 0.35 2.31
N LEU A 81 15.92 0.90 3.52
CA LEU A 81 14.79 1.01 4.42
C LEU A 81 13.76 1.99 3.83
N CYS A 82 12.53 1.54 3.70
CA CYS A 82 11.42 2.33 3.20
C CYS A 82 10.16 2.05 4.03
N MET A 83 9.18 2.95 3.94
CA MET A 83 7.87 2.82 4.55
C MET A 83 6.85 2.39 3.50
N TYR A 84 6.01 1.41 3.82
CA TYR A 84 4.92 0.96 2.97
C TYR A 84 3.80 2.00 2.93
N LEU A 85 3.37 2.40 1.72
CA LEU A 85 2.29 3.36 1.50
C LEU A 85 1.09 2.78 0.76
N GLY A 86 1.16 1.55 0.24
CA GLY A 86 0.00 0.92 -0.38
C GLY A 86 0.34 0.03 -1.56
N VAL A 87 -0.70 -0.36 -2.29
CA VAL A 87 -0.59 -1.11 -3.55
C VAL A 87 -0.56 -0.08 -4.69
N PRO A 88 0.39 -0.18 -5.64
CA PRO A 88 0.49 0.76 -6.74
C PRO A 88 -0.70 0.60 -7.69
N ASP A 89 -1.10 1.72 -8.27
CA ASP A 89 -2.01 1.72 -9.40
C ASP A 89 -1.27 1.20 -10.64
N HIS A 90 -1.94 0.41 -11.48
CA HIS A 90 -1.32 -0.30 -12.61
C HIS A 90 -0.59 0.62 -13.60
N LYS A 91 -0.92 1.92 -13.59
CA LYS A 91 -0.31 2.94 -14.46
C LYS A 91 1.02 3.51 -13.96
N LYS A 92 1.40 3.26 -12.70
CA LYS A 92 2.60 3.84 -12.05
C LYS A 92 3.59 2.80 -11.52
N SER A 93 3.31 1.51 -11.66
CA SER A 93 4.22 0.46 -11.21
C SER A 93 5.25 0.15 -12.29
N ASP A 94 6.49 0.61 -12.12
CA ASP A 94 7.67 0.13 -12.86
C ASP A 94 8.02 -1.33 -12.46
N GLY A 95 7.03 -2.23 -12.47
CA GLY A 95 7.15 -3.63 -12.03
C GLY A 95 7.03 -3.88 -10.52
N TYR A 96 6.87 -2.84 -9.69
CA TYR A 96 6.79 -2.98 -8.24
C TYR A 96 5.39 -3.44 -7.76
N GLN A 97 5.36 -4.35 -6.78
CA GLN A 97 4.12 -4.83 -6.15
C GLN A 97 3.57 -3.87 -5.08
N HIS A 98 4.39 -2.93 -4.59
CA HIS A 98 4.06 -2.02 -3.49
C HIS A 98 4.53 -0.59 -3.79
N THR A 99 3.76 0.39 -3.33
CA THR A 99 4.21 1.78 -3.27
C THR A 99 4.90 2.00 -1.93
N CYS A 100 6.17 2.39 -1.97
CA CYS A 100 6.97 2.64 -0.78
C CYS A 100 7.59 4.05 -0.85
N HIS A 101 7.76 4.68 0.31
CA HIS A 101 8.55 5.91 0.43
C HIS A 101 9.82 5.60 1.19
N CYS A 102 10.96 5.76 0.54
CA CYS A 102 12.24 5.50 1.18
C CYS A 102 12.61 6.66 2.09
N VAL A 103 13.05 6.30 3.30
CA VAL A 103 13.37 7.23 4.39
C VAL A 103 14.75 7.79 4.19
#